data_AF-A0A365Z5Z7-F1
#
_entry.id   AF-A0A365Z5Z7-F1
#
_cell.length_a   1.000
_cell.length_b   1.000
_cell.length_c   1.000
_cell.angle_alpha   90.00
_cell.angle_beta   90.00
_cell.angle_gamma   90.00
#
_symmetry.space_group_name_H-M   'P 1'
#
loop_
_entity.id
_entity.type
_entity.pdbx_description
1 polymer ?
#
loop_
_entity_poly.entity_id
_entity_poly.type
_entity_poly.pdbx_seq_one_letter_code
_entity_poly.pdbx_strand_id
1 'polypeptide(L)'
;MGEWGVALIAAGSALAGSLVTGWFSRAAGSRQAEAARHAGDRQADALLETVRMTLGEQRDARVQDVRRQTYVRFLEAAEGAILARRTGEGQASARAALHQALAAVDLEGPDAVAAAARGFVSGLRADEAPGDLGRARETFAEAARAALHI
;
A
#
# COMPACT_ATOMS: atom_id res chain seq x y z
N MET A 1 -2.46 49.93 68.82
CA MET A 1 -1.78 48.98 67.91
C MET A 1 -0.89 49.80 66.99
N GLY A 2 0.44 49.65 67.11
CA GLY A 2 1.41 50.48 66.38
C GLY A 2 1.60 50.01 64.94
N GLU A 3 1.95 50.93 64.06
CA GLU A 3 2.23 50.76 62.62
C GLU A 3 3.13 49.54 62.30
N TRP A 4 4.03 49.19 63.23
CA TRP A 4 4.89 48.00 63.17
C TRP A 4 4.13 46.66 63.14
N GLY A 5 3.01 46.54 63.85
CA GLY A 5 2.20 45.31 63.85
C GLY A 5 1.46 45.11 62.53
N VAL A 6 0.98 46.20 61.93
CA VAL A 6 0.35 46.16 60.60
C VAL A 6 1.38 45.80 59.52
N ALA A 7 2.60 46.36 59.60
CA ALA A 7 3.69 46.05 58.69
C ALA A 7 4.11 44.57 58.73
N LEU A 8 4.19 43.97 59.92
CA LEU A 8 4.55 42.56 60.09
C LEU A 8 3.48 41.61 59.54
N ILE A 9 2.20 41.92 59.78
CA ILE A 9 1.08 41.15 59.22
C ILE A 9 1.04 41.27 57.69
N ALA A 10 1.28 42.47 57.16
CA ALA A 10 1.33 42.71 55.72
C ALA A 10 2.49 41.95 55.06
N ALA A 11 3.69 41.99 55.65
CA ALA A 11 4.86 41.27 55.16
C ALA A 11 4.66 39.74 55.21
N GLY A 12 4.10 39.22 56.31
CA GLY A 12 3.76 37.81 56.44
C GLY A 12 2.71 37.34 55.43
N SER A 13 1.70 38.17 55.17
CA SER A 13 0.65 37.87 54.19
C SER A 13 1.19 37.85 52.76
N ALA A 14 2.13 38.76 52.43
CA ALA A 14 2.76 38.79 51.11
C ALA A 14 3.64 37.56 50.85
N LEU A 15 4.42 37.13 51.84
CA LEU A 15 5.23 35.91 51.74
C LEU A 15 4.35 34.66 51.63
N ALA A 16 3.31 34.56 52.45
CA ALA A 16 2.36 33.45 52.39
C ALA A 16 1.63 33.41 51.03
N GLY A 17 1.16 34.56 50.53
CA GLY A 17 0.52 34.68 49.21
C GLY A 17 1.46 34.30 48.05
N SER A 18 2.73 34.69 48.13
CA SER A 18 3.76 34.35 47.13
C SER A 18 4.05 32.84 47.10
N LEU A 19 4.19 32.19 48.26
CA LEU A 19 4.41 30.74 48.35
C LEU A 19 3.21 29.93 47.82
N VAL A 20 2.00 30.34 48.18
CA VAL A 20 0.76 29.70 47.69
C VAL A 20 0.66 29.85 46.16
N THR A 21 0.89 31.05 45.63
CA THR A 21 0.85 31.31 44.18
C THR A 21 1.93 30.53 43.43
N GLY A 22 3.14 30.43 43.98
CA GLY A 22 4.24 29.65 43.40
C GLY A 22 3.94 28.14 43.39
N TRP A 23 3.38 27.61 44.47
CA TRP A 23 2.96 26.20 44.55
C TRP A 23 1.86 25.88 43.53
N PHE A 24 0.81 26.69 43.45
CA PHE A 24 -0.27 26.50 42.48
C PHE A 24 0.24 26.60 41.05
N SER A 25 1.10 27.58 40.74
CA SER A 25 1.71 27.72 39.42
C SER A 25 2.53 26.49 39.03
N ARG A 26 3.31 25.93 39.97
CA ARG A 26 4.10 24.72 39.74
C ARG A 26 3.23 23.47 39.56
N ALA A 27 2.20 23.31 40.39
CA ALA A 27 1.29 22.17 40.31
C ALA A 27 0.41 22.22 39.05
N ALA A 28 -0.02 23.41 38.63
CA ALA A 28 -0.73 23.61 37.36
C ALA A 28 0.19 23.31 36.17
N GLY A 29 1.43 23.80 36.19
CA GLY A 29 2.42 23.54 35.14
C GLY A 29 2.79 22.06 35.01
N SER A 30 2.92 21.31 36.13
CA SER A 30 3.22 19.88 36.07
C SER A 30 2.07 19.07 35.48
N ARG A 31 0.82 19.37 35.87
CA ARG A 31 -0.37 18.71 35.31
C ARG A 31 -0.56 19.04 33.83
N GLN A 32 -0.30 20.29 33.44
CA GLN A 32 -0.38 20.70 32.04
C GLN A 32 0.71 20.03 31.19
N ALA A 33 1.92 19.89 31.71
CA ALA A 33 3.00 19.17 31.03
C ALA A 33 2.70 17.67 30.89
N GLU A 34 2.10 17.03 31.90
CA GLU A 34 1.68 15.63 31.84
C GLU A 34 0.53 15.42 30.84
N ALA A 35 -0.48 16.30 30.85
CA ALA A 35 -1.55 16.28 29.86
C ALA A 35 -1.03 16.52 28.43
N ALA A 36 -0.07 17.42 28.25
CA ALA A 36 0.57 17.68 26.95
C ALA A 36 1.40 16.50 26.47
N ARG A 37 2.13 15.80 27.37
CA ARG A 37 2.84 14.56 27.03
C ARG A 37 1.87 13.47 26.61
N HIS A 38 0.83 13.23 27.41
CA HIS A 38 -0.16 12.20 27.10
C HIS A 38 -0.94 12.49 25.81
N ALA A 39 -1.23 13.77 25.52
CA ALA A 39 -1.79 14.18 24.24
C ALA A 39 -0.79 14.01 23.08
N GLY A 40 0.48 14.34 23.31
CA GLY A 40 1.57 14.16 22.33
C GLY A 40 1.84 12.69 22.01
N ASP A 41 1.86 11.81 23.01
CA ASP A 41 2.04 10.36 22.84
C ASP A 41 0.89 9.78 22.00
N ARG A 42 -0.35 10.17 22.29
CA ARG A 42 -1.52 9.76 21.49
C ARG A 42 -1.48 10.30 20.06
N GLN A 43 -0.97 11.51 19.85
CA GLN A 43 -0.76 12.05 18.50
C GLN A 43 0.34 11.30 17.76
N ALA A 44 1.44 10.95 18.43
CA ALA A 44 2.52 10.17 17.85
C ALA A 44 2.02 8.77 17.43
N ASP A 45 1.24 8.10 18.27
CA ASP A 45 0.64 6.80 17.95
C ASP A 45 -0.30 6.87 16.73
N ALA A 46 -1.16 7.90 16.68
CA ALA A 46 -2.06 8.11 15.55
C ALA A 46 -1.30 8.37 14.22
N LEU A 47 -0.21 9.12 14.29
CA LEU A 47 0.65 9.37 13.13
C LEU A 47 1.36 8.09 12.67
N LEU A 48 1.89 7.29 13.60
CA LEU A 48 2.52 6.01 13.28
C LEU A 48 1.52 5.04 12.63
N GLU A 49 0.30 4.98 13.12
CA GLU A 49 -0.75 4.14 12.55
C GLU A 49 -1.12 4.57 11.14
N THR A 50 -1.26 5.88 10.92
CA THR A 50 -1.51 6.43 9.58
C THR A 50 -0.38 6.06 8.61
N VAL A 51 0.88 6.20 9.04
CA VAL A 51 2.04 5.84 8.20
C VAL A 51 2.04 4.34 7.89
N ARG A 52 1.75 3.47 8.87
CA ARG A 52 1.66 2.01 8.65
C ARG A 52 0.57 1.67 7.64
N MET A 53 -0.61 2.25 7.80
CA MET A 53 -1.74 2.06 6.87
C MET A 53 -1.35 2.50 5.46
N THR A 54 -0.82 3.71 5.29
CA THR A 54 -0.40 4.24 3.98
C THR A 54 0.71 3.41 3.34
N LEU A 55 1.69 2.93 4.13
CA LEU A 55 2.74 2.04 3.60
C LEU A 55 2.17 0.69 3.16
N GLY A 56 1.17 0.17 3.87
CA GLY A 56 0.41 -1.02 3.48
C GLY A 56 -0.31 -0.80 2.15
N GLU A 57 -1.11 0.24 2.05
CA GLU A 57 -1.84 0.61 0.82
C GLU A 57 -0.89 0.80 -0.38
N GLN A 58 0.25 1.47 -0.17
CA GLN A 58 1.27 1.63 -1.22
C GLN A 58 1.88 0.30 -1.65
N ARG A 59 2.11 -0.63 -0.71
CA ARG A 59 2.63 -1.95 -1.02
C ARG A 59 1.63 -2.75 -1.86
N ASP A 60 0.36 -2.71 -1.48
CA ASP A 60 -0.70 -3.43 -2.20
C ASP A 60 -0.89 -2.86 -3.61
N ALA A 61 -0.88 -1.53 -3.76
CA ALA A 61 -0.92 -0.87 -5.06
C ALA A 61 0.26 -1.29 -5.96
N ARG A 62 1.48 -1.36 -5.41
CA ARG A 62 2.66 -1.83 -6.17
C ARG A 62 2.51 -3.28 -6.61
N VAL A 63 1.97 -4.16 -5.77
CA VAL A 63 1.72 -5.57 -6.15
C VAL A 63 0.71 -5.65 -7.29
N GLN A 64 -0.36 -4.86 -7.23
CA GLN A 64 -1.35 -4.80 -8.32
C GLN A 64 -0.75 -4.25 -9.62
N ASP A 65 0.10 -3.23 -9.54
CA ASP A 65 0.75 -2.65 -10.72
C ASP A 65 1.72 -3.65 -11.37
N VAL A 66 2.50 -4.39 -10.57
CA VAL A 66 3.37 -5.47 -11.08
C VAL A 66 2.54 -6.53 -11.80
N ARG A 67 1.44 -7.00 -11.18
CA ARG A 67 0.53 -7.98 -11.81
C ARG A 67 -0.06 -7.47 -13.12
N ARG A 68 -0.55 -6.21 -13.13
CA ARG A 68 -1.10 -5.58 -14.34
C ARG A 68 -0.06 -5.59 -15.47
N GLN A 69 1.17 -5.19 -15.19
CA GLN A 69 2.25 -5.21 -16.18
C GLN A 69 2.56 -6.63 -16.66
N THR A 70 2.60 -7.62 -15.77
CA THR A 70 2.83 -9.03 -16.14
C THR A 70 1.76 -9.54 -17.10
N TYR A 71 0.48 -9.24 -16.85
CA TYR A 71 -0.62 -9.67 -17.72
C TYR A 71 -0.60 -8.96 -19.07
N VAL A 72 -0.27 -7.67 -19.10
CA VAL A 72 -0.12 -6.91 -20.36
C VAL A 72 1.01 -7.50 -21.21
N ARG A 73 2.19 -7.75 -20.61
CA ARG A 73 3.32 -8.37 -21.34
C ARG A 73 2.99 -9.75 -21.90
N PHE A 74 2.19 -10.53 -21.18
CA PHE A 74 1.71 -11.82 -21.69
C PHE A 74 0.81 -11.65 -22.92
N LEU A 75 -0.13 -10.71 -22.90
CA LEU A 75 -0.99 -10.42 -24.05
C LEU A 75 -0.19 -9.91 -25.25
N GLU A 76 0.77 -9.01 -25.04
CA GLU A 76 1.67 -8.53 -26.10
C GLU A 76 2.48 -9.66 -26.72
N ALA A 77 3.06 -10.54 -25.90
CA ALA A 77 3.82 -11.70 -26.38
C ALA A 77 2.91 -12.71 -27.10
N ALA A 78 1.67 -12.88 -26.64
CA ALA A 78 0.66 -13.74 -27.28
C ALA A 78 0.28 -13.21 -28.68
N GLU A 79 0.02 -11.91 -28.80
CA GLU A 79 -0.26 -11.27 -30.09
C GLU A 79 0.94 -11.37 -31.04
N GLY A 80 2.15 -11.12 -30.54
CA GLY A 80 3.38 -11.32 -31.30
C GLY A 80 3.55 -12.75 -31.81
N ALA A 81 3.22 -13.76 -30.99
CA ALA A 81 3.28 -15.16 -31.40
C ALA A 81 2.21 -15.54 -32.44
N ILE A 82 1.00 -14.97 -32.34
CA ILE A 82 -0.04 -15.14 -33.37
C ILE A 82 0.40 -14.51 -34.70
N LEU A 83 0.96 -13.30 -34.66
CA LEU A 83 1.45 -12.61 -35.86
C LEU A 83 2.60 -13.36 -36.51
N ALA A 84 3.61 -13.76 -35.73
CA ALA A 84 4.76 -14.53 -36.21
C ALA A 84 4.34 -15.88 -36.84
N ARG A 85 3.27 -16.53 -36.33
CA ARG A 85 2.70 -17.73 -36.93
C ARG A 85 2.04 -17.44 -38.28
N ARG A 86 1.35 -16.30 -38.43
CA ARG A 86 0.69 -15.90 -39.68
C ARG A 86 1.67 -15.49 -40.77
N THR A 87 2.76 -14.82 -40.41
CA THR A 87 3.77 -14.34 -41.36
C THR A 87 4.91 -15.33 -41.57
N GLY A 88 5.12 -16.27 -40.63
CA GLY A 88 6.26 -17.18 -40.59
C GLY A 88 7.57 -16.53 -40.09
N GLU A 89 7.59 -15.21 -39.92
CA GLU A 89 8.77 -14.47 -39.51
C GLU A 89 8.91 -14.39 -38.00
N GLY A 90 10.12 -14.63 -37.46
CA GLY A 90 10.39 -14.45 -36.04
C GLY A 90 9.70 -15.45 -35.10
N GLN A 91 9.23 -16.59 -35.61
CA GLN A 91 8.48 -17.57 -34.82
C GLN A 91 9.24 -18.07 -33.58
N ALA A 92 10.55 -18.29 -33.69
CA ALA A 92 11.37 -18.75 -32.57
C ALA A 92 11.49 -17.70 -31.46
N SER A 93 11.72 -16.42 -31.81
CA SER A 93 11.82 -15.33 -30.84
C SER A 93 10.46 -15.03 -30.20
N ALA A 94 9.39 -15.00 -30.98
CA ALA A 94 8.04 -14.81 -30.47
C ALA A 94 7.62 -15.94 -29.50
N ARG A 95 7.98 -17.19 -29.81
CA ARG A 95 7.75 -18.33 -28.91
C ARG A 95 8.55 -18.23 -27.62
N ALA A 96 9.81 -17.79 -27.69
CA ALA A 96 10.64 -17.58 -26.50
C ALA A 96 10.06 -16.47 -25.60
N ALA A 97 9.65 -15.35 -26.19
CA ALA A 97 9.01 -14.23 -25.48
C ALA A 97 7.69 -14.68 -24.80
N LEU A 98 6.85 -15.44 -25.51
CA LEU A 98 5.61 -15.97 -24.94
C LEU A 98 5.86 -16.93 -23.78
N HIS A 99 6.89 -17.78 -23.86
CA HIS A 99 7.25 -18.66 -22.75
C HIS A 99 7.78 -17.92 -21.54
N GLN A 100 8.59 -16.88 -21.75
CA GLN A 100 9.06 -16.03 -20.66
C GLN A 100 7.89 -15.30 -19.98
N ALA A 101 6.96 -14.76 -20.78
CA ALA A 101 5.78 -14.10 -20.24
C ALA A 101 4.86 -15.06 -19.49
N LEU A 102 4.68 -16.29 -19.98
CA LEU A 102 3.93 -17.34 -19.27
C LEU A 102 4.57 -17.65 -17.91
N ALA A 103 5.88 -17.82 -17.84
CA ALA A 103 6.57 -18.09 -16.58
C ALA A 103 6.39 -16.95 -15.56
N ALA A 104 6.35 -15.70 -16.02
CA ALA A 104 6.04 -14.56 -15.16
C ALA A 104 4.59 -14.59 -14.66
N VAL A 105 3.62 -14.97 -15.50
CA VAL A 105 2.22 -15.14 -15.09
C VAL A 105 2.07 -16.27 -14.08
N ASP A 106 2.76 -17.40 -14.27
CA ASP A 106 2.75 -18.53 -13.35
C ASP A 106 3.31 -18.15 -11.96
N LEU A 107 4.24 -17.20 -11.89
CA LEU A 107 4.83 -16.73 -10.64
C LEU A 107 3.98 -15.67 -9.93
N GLU A 108 3.44 -14.71 -10.68
CA GLU A 108 2.81 -13.51 -10.11
C GLU A 108 1.28 -13.59 -10.02
N GLY A 109 0.66 -14.41 -10.89
CA GLY A 109 -0.77 -14.51 -11.04
C GLY A 109 -1.41 -15.53 -10.11
N PRO A 110 -2.69 -15.35 -9.72
CA PRO A 110 -3.45 -16.39 -9.05
C PRO A 110 -3.71 -17.57 -10.00
N ASP A 111 -3.98 -18.74 -9.42
CA ASP A 111 -4.09 -20.01 -10.15
C ASP A 111 -5.02 -19.97 -11.37
N ALA A 112 -6.14 -19.25 -11.26
CA ALA A 112 -7.10 -19.09 -12.35
C ALA A 112 -6.50 -18.37 -13.57
N VAL A 113 -5.70 -17.31 -13.35
CA VAL A 113 -5.03 -16.56 -14.42
C VAL A 113 -3.93 -17.41 -15.05
N ALA A 114 -3.14 -18.09 -14.23
CA ALA A 114 -2.09 -18.98 -14.68
C ALA A 114 -2.66 -20.16 -15.50
N ALA A 115 -3.77 -20.75 -15.06
CA ALA A 115 -4.47 -21.81 -15.79
C ALA A 115 -4.98 -21.32 -17.16
N ALA A 116 -5.59 -20.14 -17.23
CA ALA A 116 -6.05 -19.55 -18.48
C ALA A 116 -4.88 -19.25 -19.44
N ALA A 117 -3.77 -18.72 -18.94
CA ALA A 117 -2.56 -18.46 -19.72
C ALA A 117 -1.96 -19.75 -20.31
N ARG A 118 -1.87 -20.81 -19.49
CA ARG A 118 -1.42 -22.14 -19.95
C ARG A 118 -2.37 -22.73 -20.99
N GLY A 119 -3.68 -22.55 -20.82
CA GLY A 119 -4.69 -22.94 -21.79
C GLY A 119 -4.45 -22.27 -23.15
N PHE A 120 -4.27 -20.95 -23.16
CA PHE A 120 -3.97 -20.20 -24.37
C PHE A 120 -2.68 -20.67 -25.06
N VAL A 121 -1.58 -20.83 -24.33
CA VAL A 121 -0.30 -21.29 -24.89
C VAL A 121 -0.41 -22.72 -25.43
N SER A 122 -1.20 -23.57 -24.76
CA SER A 122 -1.45 -24.94 -25.23
C SER A 122 -2.28 -24.95 -26.52
N GLY A 123 -3.32 -24.14 -26.62
CA GLY A 123 -4.12 -24.01 -27.85
C GLY A 123 -3.29 -23.46 -29.01
N LEU A 124 -2.40 -22.50 -28.75
CA LEU A 124 -1.48 -21.98 -29.76
C LEU A 124 -0.49 -23.06 -30.26
N ARG A 125 -0.01 -23.93 -29.38
CA ARG A 125 0.86 -25.06 -29.73
C ARG A 125 0.12 -26.18 -30.47
N ALA A 126 -1.16 -26.37 -30.17
CA ALA A 126 -2.04 -27.34 -30.82
C ALA A 126 -2.57 -26.86 -32.18
N ASP A 127 -2.15 -25.68 -32.64
CA ASP A 127 -2.56 -25.08 -33.91
C ASP A 127 -4.07 -24.81 -34.00
N GLU A 128 -4.72 -24.55 -32.85
CA GLU A 128 -6.17 -24.33 -32.77
C GLU A 128 -6.67 -23.20 -33.69
N ALA A 129 -7.97 -23.28 -34.03
CA ALA A 129 -8.60 -22.32 -34.90
C ALA A 129 -8.57 -20.90 -34.29
N PRO A 130 -8.53 -19.84 -35.10
CA PRO A 130 -8.46 -18.46 -34.60
C PRO A 130 -9.57 -18.09 -33.62
N GLY A 131 -10.77 -18.67 -33.77
CA GLY A 131 -11.89 -18.46 -32.84
C GLY A 131 -11.68 -19.09 -31.46
N ASP A 132 -11.05 -20.28 -31.40
CA ASP A 132 -10.70 -20.93 -30.14
C ASP A 132 -9.61 -20.15 -29.40
N LEU A 133 -8.61 -19.66 -30.13
CA LEU A 133 -7.58 -18.78 -29.58
C LEU A 133 -8.15 -17.45 -29.08
N GLY A 134 -9.14 -16.90 -29.80
CA GLY A 134 -9.89 -15.71 -29.37
C GLY A 134 -10.60 -15.94 -28.04
N ARG A 135 -11.32 -17.07 -27.91
CA ARG A 135 -11.96 -17.47 -26.65
C ARG A 135 -10.95 -17.67 -25.51
N ALA A 136 -9.85 -18.36 -25.76
CA ALA A 136 -8.81 -18.57 -24.74
C ALA A 136 -8.18 -17.25 -24.26
N ARG A 137 -8.00 -16.29 -25.18
CA ARG A 137 -7.53 -14.93 -24.84
C ARG A 137 -8.55 -14.17 -23.99
N GLU A 138 -9.84 -14.28 -24.33
CA GLU A 138 -10.91 -13.67 -23.54
C GLU A 138 -11.00 -14.27 -22.13
N THR A 139 -10.91 -15.60 -22.01
CA THR A 139 -10.85 -16.29 -20.71
C THR A 139 -9.68 -15.80 -19.86
N PHE A 140 -8.50 -15.62 -20.46
CA PHE A 140 -7.36 -15.03 -19.75
C PHE A 140 -7.65 -13.59 -19.31
N ALA A 141 -8.20 -12.74 -20.20
CA ALA A 141 -8.49 -11.35 -19.89
C ALA A 141 -9.57 -11.19 -18.81
N GLU A 142 -10.56 -12.07 -18.77
CA GLU A 142 -11.57 -12.13 -17.71
C GLU A 142 -10.96 -12.53 -16.36
N ALA A 143 -10.15 -13.59 -16.34
CA ALA A 143 -9.44 -14.01 -15.13
C ALA A 143 -8.50 -12.90 -14.63
N ALA A 144 -7.79 -12.23 -15.53
CA ALA A 144 -6.88 -11.12 -15.21
C ALA A 144 -7.63 -9.91 -14.61
N ARG A 145 -8.78 -9.52 -15.17
CA ARG A 145 -9.61 -8.43 -14.62
C ARG A 145 -10.16 -8.78 -13.24
N ALA A 146 -10.69 -9.98 -13.08
CA ALA A 146 -11.16 -10.48 -11.79
C ALA A 146 -10.05 -10.46 -10.72
N ALA A 147 -8.83 -10.85 -11.11
CA ALA A 147 -7.67 -10.84 -10.22
C ALA A 147 -7.14 -9.44 -9.86
N LEU A 148 -7.46 -8.42 -10.66
CA LEU A 148 -7.07 -7.02 -10.41
C LEU A 148 -8.19 -6.20 -9.73
N HIS A 149 -9.32 -6.82 -9.39
CA HIS A 149 -10.51 -6.14 -8.85
C HIS A 149 -11.00 -4.98 -9.72
N ILE A 150 -10.95 -5.15 -11.05
CA ILE A 150 -11.45 -4.19 -12.05
C ILE A 150 -12.79 -4.68 -12.60
#